data_AF-A0A3D1U049-F1
#
_entry.id   AF-A0A3D1U049-F1
#
_cell.length_a   1.000
_cell.length_b   1.000
_cell.length_c   1.000
_cell.angle_alpha   90.00
_cell.angle_beta   90.00
_cell.angle_gamma   90.00
#
_symmetry.space_group_name_H-M   'P 1'
#
loop_
_entity.id
_entity.type
_entity.pdbx_description
1 polymer ?
#
loop_
_entity_poly.entity_id
_entity_poly.type
_entity_poly.pdbx_seq_one_letter_code
_entity_poly.pdbx_strand_id
1 'polypeptide(L)'
;MPDTHGAVKTKRSPQLANHAGFPDERTRNDAIRFRRGPARLVGGPGSGKSTLLRDRTRAIVDSGCPPESILFITFTRQAVRSLQSDLATLDDPPPVYTLHAFCLSQLRRAAGDVYVGMEIIDDLALQLLFIPLTCTALGMTPGALSKSLLAFQNSWHDRDLDIPERRQDFDRFLERLKRAFNVALREELVVRYQTFLEEGGETPALAHLVVDEYQDLNRAECDVIDRISARSESHCRSRR
;
A
#
# COMPACT_ATOMS: atom_id res chain seq x y z
N MET A 1 -12.30 -38.63 11.48
CA MET A 1 -10.87 -38.58 11.13
C MET A 1 -10.67 -39.39 9.86
N PRO A 2 -9.95 -38.92 8.82
CA PRO A 2 -9.56 -37.53 8.48
C PRO A 2 -9.89 -37.16 6.99
N ASP A 3 -10.20 -35.89 6.73
CA ASP A 3 -9.39 -34.87 6.02
C ASP A 3 -9.37 -34.93 4.48
N THR A 4 -9.87 -33.86 3.85
CA THR A 4 -9.33 -33.33 2.58
C THR A 4 -9.49 -31.80 2.53
N HIS A 5 -8.76 -31.08 3.40
CA HIS A 5 -8.43 -29.68 3.14
C HIS A 5 -7.25 -29.64 2.17
N GLY A 6 -7.55 -29.41 0.89
CA GLY A 6 -6.54 -29.21 -0.15
C GLY A 6 -5.83 -27.87 0.09
N ALA A 7 -4.65 -27.93 0.72
CA ALA A 7 -3.76 -26.80 0.85
C ALA A 7 -3.38 -26.25 -0.55
N VAL A 8 -3.79 -25.02 -0.85
CA VAL A 8 -3.32 -24.26 -2.00
C VAL A 8 -1.82 -24.01 -1.79
N LYS A 9 -0.99 -24.78 -2.49
CA LYS A 9 0.46 -24.56 -2.55
C LYS A 9 0.73 -23.24 -3.26
N THR A 10 0.97 -22.18 -2.50
CA THR A 10 1.58 -20.94 -3.01
C THR A 10 2.94 -21.28 -3.61
N LYS A 11 3.08 -21.14 -4.94
CA LYS A 11 4.37 -21.29 -5.63
C LYS A 11 5.34 -20.26 -5.06
N ARG A 12 6.42 -20.70 -4.42
CA ARG A 12 7.50 -19.83 -3.94
C ARG A 12 8.06 -19.03 -5.12
N SER A 13 7.97 -17.71 -5.05
CA SER A 13 8.62 -16.81 -6.01
C SER A 13 10.13 -17.06 -6.04
N PRO A 14 10.78 -17.03 -7.22
CA PRO A 14 12.23 -17.16 -7.30
C PRO A 14 12.90 -16.05 -6.48
N GLN A 15 13.72 -16.46 -5.50
CA GLN A 15 14.58 -15.55 -4.73
C GLN A 15 15.80 -15.18 -5.58
N LEU A 16 16.00 -13.89 -5.81
CA LEU A 16 17.23 -13.39 -6.39
C LEU A 16 18.23 -13.10 -5.24
N ALA A 17 19.02 -14.13 -4.91
CA ALA A 17 20.30 -14.14 -4.18
C ALA A 17 20.38 -14.27 -2.62
N ASN A 18 21.56 -14.76 -2.23
CA ASN A 18 22.03 -15.36 -0.97
C ASN A 18 22.51 -14.35 0.09
N HIS A 19 22.70 -14.85 1.32
CA HIS A 19 23.15 -14.14 2.52
C HIS A 19 24.46 -13.33 2.37
N ALA A 20 24.44 -12.13 2.97
CA ALA A 20 25.53 -11.17 3.21
C ALA A 20 26.10 -10.45 1.96
N GLY A 21 25.77 -9.16 1.84
CA GLY A 21 26.27 -8.27 0.77
C GLY A 21 25.31 -8.19 -0.42
N PHE A 22 25.13 -6.98 -0.95
CA PHE A 22 24.27 -6.74 -2.12
C PHE A 22 24.73 -7.59 -3.32
N PRO A 23 23.82 -8.01 -4.21
CA PRO A 23 24.20 -8.87 -5.32
C PRO A 23 25.38 -8.32 -6.13
N ASP A 24 26.30 -9.20 -6.52
CA ASP A 24 27.35 -8.90 -7.49
C ASP A 24 26.77 -8.24 -8.77
N GLU A 25 27.62 -7.59 -9.55
CA GLU A 25 27.17 -6.81 -10.72
C GLU A 25 26.37 -7.64 -11.73
N ARG A 26 26.67 -8.94 -11.83
CA ARG A 26 25.90 -9.88 -12.66
C ARG A 26 24.48 -10.04 -12.13
N THR A 27 24.34 -10.30 -10.84
CA THR A 27 23.03 -10.49 -10.21
C THR A 27 22.22 -9.19 -10.19
N ARG A 28 22.87 -8.03 -10.04
CA ARG A 28 22.24 -6.72 -10.25
C ARG A 28 21.67 -6.60 -11.67
N ASN A 29 22.47 -6.90 -12.68
CA ASN A 29 22.05 -6.85 -14.08
C ASN A 29 20.92 -7.84 -14.39
N ASP A 30 20.95 -9.04 -13.82
CA ASP A 30 19.88 -10.01 -13.94
C ASP A 30 18.58 -9.50 -13.28
N ALA A 31 18.68 -8.89 -12.10
CA ALA A 31 17.56 -8.25 -11.44
C ALA A 31 17.01 -7.04 -12.22
N ILE A 32 17.83 -6.28 -12.94
CA ILE A 32 17.36 -5.20 -13.83
C ILE A 32 16.66 -5.77 -15.05
N ARG A 33 17.19 -6.86 -15.64
CA ARG A 33 16.70 -7.48 -16.88
C ARG A 33 15.53 -8.45 -16.68
N PHE A 34 15.23 -8.87 -15.45
CA PHE A 34 14.11 -9.76 -15.18
C PHE A 34 12.78 -9.11 -15.61
N ARG A 35 11.97 -9.80 -16.41
CA ARG A 35 10.74 -9.20 -17.00
C ARG A 35 9.44 -9.92 -16.63
N ARG A 36 9.47 -11.15 -16.13
CA ARG A 36 8.26 -11.97 -16.01
C ARG A 36 8.18 -12.75 -14.71
N GLY A 37 7.00 -12.69 -14.10
CA GLY A 37 6.70 -13.37 -12.85
C GLY A 37 7.06 -12.55 -11.62
N PRO A 38 6.64 -13.00 -10.43
CA PRO A 38 7.01 -12.36 -9.18
C PRO A 38 8.50 -12.58 -8.89
N ALA A 39 9.17 -11.55 -8.37
CA ALA A 39 10.53 -11.64 -7.85
C ALA A 39 10.63 -10.84 -6.55
N ARG A 40 11.44 -11.34 -5.62
CA ARG A 40 11.72 -10.66 -4.36
C ARG A 40 13.21 -10.34 -4.30
N LEU A 41 13.52 -9.06 -4.11
CA LEU A 41 14.87 -8.59 -3.84
C LEU A 41 15.10 -8.62 -2.32
N VAL A 42 16.12 -9.34 -1.87
CA VAL A 42 16.47 -9.47 -0.45
C VAL A 42 17.86 -8.88 -0.23
N GLY A 43 18.01 -8.05 0.80
CA GLY A 43 19.27 -7.39 1.13
C GLY A 43 19.16 -6.60 2.43
N GLY A 44 20.28 -6.44 3.13
CA GLY A 44 20.37 -5.68 4.37
C GLY A 44 20.20 -4.17 4.18
N PRO A 45 20.15 -3.38 5.27
CA PRO A 45 20.17 -1.92 5.21
C PRO A 45 21.39 -1.39 4.43
N GLY A 46 21.23 -0.27 3.73
CA GLY A 46 22.32 0.36 2.97
C GLY A 46 22.82 -0.42 1.76
N SER A 47 22.20 -1.55 1.44
CA SER A 47 22.67 -2.42 0.36
C SER A 47 22.39 -1.86 -1.04
N GLY A 48 21.45 -0.91 -1.18
CA GLY A 48 21.13 -0.26 -2.46
C GLY A 48 19.89 -0.82 -3.16
N LYS A 49 19.00 -1.51 -2.42
CA LYS A 49 17.74 -2.09 -2.94
C LYS A 49 16.91 -1.05 -3.69
N SER A 50 16.68 0.11 -3.09
CA SER A 50 15.91 1.19 -3.70
C SER A 50 16.57 1.70 -4.99
N THR A 51 17.91 1.83 -5.01
CA THR A 51 18.68 2.16 -6.23
C THR A 51 18.46 1.13 -7.34
N LEU A 52 18.50 -0.16 -7.01
CA LEU A 52 18.28 -1.25 -7.95
C LEU A 52 16.82 -1.28 -8.46
N LEU A 53 15.83 -1.10 -7.58
CA LEU A 53 14.42 -1.01 -7.97
C LEU A 53 14.15 0.18 -8.91
N ARG A 54 14.82 1.31 -8.66
CA ARG A 54 14.78 2.48 -9.54
C ARG A 54 15.40 2.19 -10.91
N ASP A 55 16.63 1.67 -10.95
CA ASP A 55 17.31 1.35 -12.21
C ASP A 55 16.53 0.31 -13.03
N ARG A 56 15.91 -0.66 -12.35
CA ARG A 56 14.97 -1.61 -12.94
C ARG A 56 13.75 -0.92 -13.53
N THR A 57 13.16 0.04 -12.82
CA THR A 57 11.98 0.79 -13.30
C THR A 57 12.32 1.57 -14.57
N ARG A 58 13.47 2.26 -14.60
CA ARG A 58 13.98 2.91 -15.82
C ARG A 58 14.14 1.92 -16.97
N ALA A 59 14.77 0.76 -16.73
CA ALA A 59 14.95 -0.25 -17.77
C ALA A 59 13.62 -0.86 -18.28
N ILE A 60 12.54 -0.83 -17.49
CA ILE A 60 11.21 -1.24 -17.93
C ILE A 60 10.61 -0.18 -18.86
N VAL A 61 10.70 1.10 -18.49
CA VAL A 61 10.26 2.23 -19.33
C VAL A 61 11.03 2.24 -20.65
N ASP A 62 12.36 2.15 -20.59
CA ASP A 62 13.25 2.13 -21.78
C ASP A 62 12.97 0.96 -22.72
N SER A 63 12.35 -0.12 -22.22
CA SER A 63 11.94 -1.26 -23.05
C SER A 63 10.62 -1.03 -23.82
N GLY A 64 10.04 0.17 -23.73
CA GLY A 64 8.80 0.56 -24.40
C GLY A 64 7.54 0.20 -23.62
N CYS A 65 7.66 -0.14 -22.33
CA CYS A 65 6.50 -0.36 -21.49
C CYS A 65 5.80 0.98 -21.21
N PRO A 66 4.49 1.12 -21.50
CA PRO A 66 3.78 2.36 -21.22
C PRO A 66 3.88 2.72 -19.72
N PRO A 67 4.34 3.92 -19.35
CA PRO A 67 4.56 4.32 -17.97
C PRO A 67 3.32 4.17 -17.08
N GLU A 68 2.12 4.40 -17.62
CA GLU A 68 0.84 4.22 -16.93
C GLU A 68 0.52 2.77 -16.55
N SER A 69 1.20 1.80 -17.17
CA SER A 69 1.09 0.37 -16.85
C SER A 69 2.10 -0.10 -15.80
N ILE A 70 2.92 0.81 -15.27
CA ILE A 70 3.91 0.57 -14.22
C ILE A 70 3.44 1.29 -12.95
N LEU A 71 3.40 0.60 -11.83
CA LEU A 71 3.11 1.21 -10.52
C LEU A 71 4.29 0.99 -9.58
N PHE A 72 4.84 2.08 -9.03
CA PHE A 72 5.84 2.02 -7.97
C PHE A 72 5.22 2.45 -6.63
N ILE A 73 5.29 1.57 -5.64
CA ILE A 73 4.85 1.82 -4.26
C ILE A 73 6.07 1.86 -3.34
N THR A 74 6.13 2.86 -2.45
CA THR A 74 7.14 2.98 -1.40
C THR A 74 6.50 3.40 -0.08
N PHE A 75 7.23 3.31 1.03
CA PHE A 75 6.68 3.53 2.36
C PHE A 75 6.47 5.01 2.71
N THR A 76 7.39 5.91 2.30
CA THR A 76 7.39 7.30 2.76
C THR A 76 7.13 8.32 1.64
N ARG A 77 6.52 9.46 2.00
CA ARG A 77 6.35 10.60 1.08
C ARG A 77 7.70 11.16 0.61
N GLN A 78 8.72 11.09 1.45
CA GLN A 78 10.07 11.51 1.08
C GLN A 78 10.65 10.59 0.00
N ALA A 79 10.50 9.26 0.14
CA ALA A 79 10.91 8.30 -0.87
C ALA A 79 10.14 8.52 -2.19
N VAL A 80 8.83 8.79 -2.13
CA VAL A 80 8.05 9.16 -3.33
C VAL A 80 8.67 10.37 -4.03
N ARG A 81 8.92 11.47 -3.31
CA ARG A 81 9.51 12.69 -3.89
C ARG A 81 10.90 12.44 -4.47
N SER A 82 11.73 11.67 -3.77
CA SER A 82 13.07 11.31 -4.25
C SER A 82 13.00 10.50 -5.54
N LEU A 83 12.14 9.47 -5.59
CA LEU A 83 11.95 8.64 -6.78
C LEU A 83 11.37 9.44 -7.94
N GLN A 84 10.41 10.34 -7.69
CA GLN A 84 9.86 11.23 -8.70
C GLN A 84 10.95 12.16 -9.28
N SER A 85 11.77 12.76 -8.42
CA SER A 85 12.89 13.62 -8.86
C SER A 85 13.91 12.83 -9.70
N ASP A 86 14.21 11.60 -9.29
CA ASP A 86 15.16 10.74 -10.00
C ASP A 86 14.62 10.24 -11.36
N LEU A 87 13.32 9.98 -11.44
CA LEU A 87 12.66 9.50 -12.65
C LEU A 87 12.22 10.65 -13.58
N ALA A 88 12.26 11.90 -13.11
CA ALA A 88 11.92 13.08 -13.92
C ALA A 88 12.84 13.28 -15.14
N THR A 89 13.94 12.53 -15.25
CA THR A 89 14.78 12.48 -16.46
C THR A 89 14.15 11.70 -17.61
N LEU A 90 13.07 10.94 -17.34
CA LEU A 90 12.30 10.24 -18.36
C LEU A 90 11.28 11.22 -18.99
N ASP A 91 11.07 11.10 -20.30
CA ASP A 91 10.07 11.92 -21.01
C ASP A 91 8.66 11.74 -20.43
N ASP A 92 8.33 10.50 -20.03
CA ASP A 92 7.09 10.16 -19.35
C ASP A 92 7.38 9.21 -18.16
N PRO A 93 7.46 9.74 -16.91
CA PRO A 93 7.79 8.95 -15.74
C PRO A 93 6.57 8.16 -15.22
N PRO A 94 6.77 6.91 -14.76
CA PRO A 94 5.67 6.12 -14.22
C PRO A 94 5.17 6.69 -12.88
N PRO A 95 3.91 6.44 -12.51
CA PRO A 95 3.35 6.88 -11.24
C PRO A 95 4.07 6.23 -10.05
N VAL A 96 4.44 7.08 -9.09
CA VAL A 96 5.04 6.67 -7.81
C VAL A 96 4.13 7.13 -6.68
N TYR A 97 3.78 6.23 -5.78
CA TYR A 97 2.88 6.49 -4.65
C TYR A 97 3.38 5.89 -3.34
N THR A 98 2.89 6.41 -2.22
CA THR A 98 2.73 5.56 -1.03
C THR A 98 1.46 4.72 -1.19
N LEU A 99 1.36 3.59 -0.48
CA LEU A 99 0.17 2.73 -0.61
C LEU A 99 -1.13 3.49 -0.26
N HIS A 100 -1.11 4.33 0.77
CA HIS A 100 -2.23 5.20 1.14
C HIS A 100 -2.62 6.18 0.04
N ALA A 101 -1.63 6.85 -0.58
CA ALA A 101 -1.88 7.79 -1.67
C ALA A 101 -2.43 7.09 -2.93
N PHE A 102 -1.95 5.87 -3.19
CA PHE A 102 -2.48 5.03 -4.26
C PHE A 102 -3.94 4.64 -3.98
N CYS A 103 -4.26 4.11 -2.79
CA CYS A 103 -5.63 3.74 -2.42
C CYS A 103 -6.58 4.94 -2.53
N LEU A 104 -6.16 6.12 -2.06
CA LEU A 104 -6.90 7.37 -2.21
C LEU A 104 -7.18 7.71 -3.69
N SER A 105 -6.14 7.66 -4.53
CA SER A 105 -6.26 7.94 -5.97
C SER A 105 -7.25 6.98 -6.65
N GLN A 106 -7.19 5.69 -6.32
CA GLN A 106 -8.10 4.68 -6.87
C GLN A 106 -9.54 4.91 -6.41
N LEU A 107 -9.76 5.14 -5.11
CA LEU A 107 -11.08 5.39 -4.56
C LEU A 107 -11.72 6.66 -5.13
N ARG A 108 -10.95 7.76 -5.21
CA ARG A 108 -11.44 9.01 -5.81
C ARG A 108 -11.82 8.85 -7.27
N ARG A 109 -11.01 8.11 -8.04
CA ARG A 109 -11.30 7.82 -9.45
C ARG A 109 -12.56 7.00 -9.64
N ALA A 110 -12.81 6.02 -8.76
CA ALA A 110 -13.92 5.09 -8.90
C ALA A 110 -15.24 5.60 -8.30
N ALA A 111 -15.17 6.31 -7.18
CA ALA A 111 -16.35 6.67 -6.37
C ALA A 111 -16.48 8.17 -6.09
N GLY A 112 -15.50 8.99 -6.49
CA GLY A 112 -15.50 10.43 -6.31
C GLY A 112 -15.02 10.90 -4.94
N ASP A 113 -14.70 12.19 -4.84
CA ASP A 113 -14.11 12.78 -3.64
C ASP A 113 -15.06 12.75 -2.43
N VAL A 114 -16.36 12.94 -2.67
CA VAL A 114 -17.39 12.94 -1.61
C VAL A 114 -17.52 11.56 -0.96
N TYR A 115 -17.30 10.48 -1.71
CA TYR A 115 -17.35 9.12 -1.17
C TYR A 115 -16.20 8.87 -0.19
N VAL A 116 -15.00 9.39 -0.49
CA VAL A 116 -13.82 9.18 0.33
C VAL A 116 -13.74 10.18 1.47
N GLY A 117 -14.10 11.42 1.22
CA GLY A 117 -13.73 12.59 2.02
C GLY A 117 -12.90 13.54 1.16
N MET A 118 -13.30 14.82 1.16
CA MET A 118 -12.61 15.86 0.41
C MET A 118 -11.20 16.08 0.96
N GLU A 119 -11.05 15.98 2.28
CA GLU A 119 -9.77 16.18 2.97
C GLU A 119 -9.33 14.93 3.72
N ILE A 120 -8.02 14.70 3.74
CA ILE A 120 -7.41 13.64 4.57
C ILE A 120 -6.80 14.30 5.80
N ILE A 121 -7.25 13.89 6.97
CA ILE A 121 -6.72 14.37 8.25
C ILE A 121 -5.24 13.97 8.33
N ASP A 122 -4.38 14.98 8.47
CA ASP A 122 -2.97 14.80 8.76
C ASP A 122 -2.71 14.71 10.27
N ASP A 123 -1.45 14.44 10.63
CA ASP A 123 -1.07 14.26 12.03
C ASP A 123 -1.33 15.52 12.87
N LEU A 124 -1.25 16.71 12.27
CA LEU A 124 -1.49 17.98 12.97
C LEU A 124 -2.97 18.17 13.28
N ALA A 125 -3.85 17.99 12.29
CA ALA A 125 -5.30 18.07 12.47
C ALA A 125 -5.82 16.96 13.40
N LEU A 126 -5.20 15.77 13.35
CA LEU A 126 -5.49 14.69 14.28
C LEU A 126 -5.21 15.12 15.73
N GLN A 127 -4.07 15.74 15.98
CA GLN A 127 -3.66 16.16 17.33
C GLN A 127 -4.42 17.38 17.84
N LEU A 128 -4.65 18.39 17.00
CA LEU A 128 -5.20 19.68 17.43
C LEU A 128 -6.73 19.74 17.42
N LEU A 129 -7.38 18.97 16.55
CA LEU A 129 -8.84 19.02 16.39
C LEU A 129 -9.48 17.70 16.80
N PHE A 130 -9.00 16.61 16.19
CA PHE A 130 -9.69 15.33 16.29
C PHE A 130 -9.63 14.76 17.70
N ILE A 131 -8.43 14.68 18.29
CA ILE A 131 -8.21 14.16 19.64
C ILE A 131 -9.00 14.98 20.68
N PRO A 132 -8.90 16.32 20.76
CA PRO A 132 -9.66 17.11 21.73
C PRO A 132 -11.19 16.97 21.61
N LEU A 133 -11.72 16.99 20.39
CA LEU A 133 -13.16 16.82 20.15
C LEU A 133 -13.64 15.43 20.58
N THR A 134 -12.85 14.40 20.27
CA THR A 134 -13.18 13.01 20.66
C THR A 134 -13.12 12.82 22.17
N CYS A 135 -12.10 13.35 22.84
CA CYS A 135 -11.99 13.34 24.30
C CYS A 135 -13.22 13.97 24.96
N THR A 136 -13.63 15.14 24.47
CA THR A 136 -14.80 15.87 24.98
C THR A 136 -16.08 15.07 24.76
N ALA A 137 -16.28 14.50 23.58
CA ALA A 137 -17.49 13.77 23.24
C ALA A 137 -17.63 12.42 23.97
N LEU A 138 -16.52 11.73 24.22
CA LEU A 138 -16.51 10.40 24.84
C LEU A 138 -16.19 10.42 26.35
N GLY A 139 -15.93 11.60 26.92
CA GLY A 139 -15.50 11.74 28.31
C GLY A 139 -14.17 11.03 28.61
N MET A 140 -13.24 11.05 27.65
CA MET A 140 -11.95 10.35 27.74
C MET A 140 -10.81 11.33 27.96
N THR A 141 -9.74 10.86 28.61
CA THR A 141 -8.47 11.58 28.66
C THR A 141 -7.71 11.40 27.34
N PRO A 142 -6.83 12.35 26.94
CA PRO A 142 -6.02 12.20 25.72
C PRO A 142 -5.21 10.91 25.67
N GLY A 143 -4.62 10.49 26.79
CA GLY A 143 -3.86 9.23 26.86
C GLY A 143 -4.71 7.98 26.65
N ALA A 144 -5.91 7.93 27.26
CA ALA A 144 -6.85 6.84 27.05
C ALA A 144 -7.33 6.79 25.59
N LEU A 145 -7.64 7.96 25.02
CA LEU A 145 -8.05 8.07 23.63
C LEU A 145 -6.95 7.62 22.67
N SER A 146 -5.71 8.09 22.83
CA SER A 146 -4.60 7.69 21.97
C SER A 146 -4.38 6.18 21.98
N LYS A 147 -4.51 5.52 23.15
CA LYS A 147 -4.45 4.06 23.27
C LYS A 147 -5.59 3.37 22.52
N SER A 148 -6.82 3.87 22.66
CA SER A 148 -7.99 3.32 21.96
C SER A 148 -7.92 3.55 20.44
N LEU A 149 -7.50 4.74 19.99
CA LEU A 149 -7.33 5.07 18.58
C LEU A 149 -6.25 4.18 17.93
N LEU A 150 -5.12 3.95 18.61
CA LEU A 150 -4.09 3.04 18.12
C LEU A 150 -4.60 1.60 18.04
N ALA A 151 -5.28 1.10 19.07
CA ALA A 151 -5.86 -0.25 19.03
C ALA A 151 -6.88 -0.39 17.90
N PHE A 152 -7.67 0.66 17.68
CA PHE A 152 -8.64 0.74 16.60
C PHE A 152 -7.98 0.76 15.21
N GLN A 153 -6.95 1.58 15.00
CA GLN A 153 -6.16 1.59 13.76
C GLN A 153 -5.49 0.23 13.52
N ASN A 154 -4.93 -0.40 14.55
CA ASN A 154 -4.34 -1.73 14.43
C ASN A 154 -5.38 -2.79 14.01
N SER A 155 -6.61 -2.70 14.51
CA SER A 155 -7.69 -3.61 14.08
C SER A 155 -8.16 -3.39 12.63
N TRP A 156 -7.84 -2.24 12.01
CA TRP A 156 -7.99 -2.06 10.56
C TRP A 156 -6.90 -2.81 9.79
N HIS A 157 -5.69 -2.83 10.33
CA HIS A 157 -4.54 -3.48 9.71
C HIS A 157 -4.58 -5.00 9.85
N ASP A 158 -5.19 -5.51 10.91
CA ASP A 158 -5.34 -6.93 11.18
C ASP A 158 -6.73 -7.23 11.77
N ARG A 159 -7.57 -7.91 10.97
CA ARG A 159 -8.96 -8.25 11.34
C ARG A 159 -9.04 -9.37 12.39
N ASP A 160 -7.92 -10.04 12.66
CA ASP A 160 -7.83 -11.12 13.66
C ASP A 160 -7.51 -10.58 15.07
N LEU A 161 -7.23 -9.28 15.21
CA LEU A 161 -6.99 -8.65 16.51
C LEU A 161 -8.29 -8.38 17.28
N ASP A 162 -8.20 -8.49 18.61
CA ASP A 162 -9.34 -8.22 19.50
C ASP A 162 -9.95 -6.84 19.24
N ILE A 163 -11.27 -6.85 19.09
CA ILE A 163 -12.07 -5.65 18.91
C ILE A 163 -12.05 -4.87 20.24
N PRO A 164 -11.61 -3.60 20.27
CA PRO A 164 -11.63 -2.82 21.50
C PRO A 164 -13.04 -2.74 22.10
N GLU A 165 -13.17 -2.81 23.43
CA GLU A 165 -14.47 -2.81 24.15
C GLU A 165 -15.37 -1.61 23.75
N ARG A 166 -14.76 -0.46 23.40
CA ARG A 166 -15.46 0.76 22.95
C ARG A 166 -15.44 0.99 21.43
N ARG A 167 -15.18 -0.06 20.63
CA ARG A 167 -15.11 0.00 19.16
C ARG A 167 -16.32 0.71 18.56
N GLN A 168 -17.52 0.31 18.97
CA GLN A 168 -18.77 0.81 18.40
C GLN A 168 -19.01 2.30 18.67
N ASP A 169 -18.69 2.76 19.87
CA ASP A 169 -18.79 4.18 20.22
C ASP A 169 -17.80 5.01 19.42
N PHE A 170 -16.59 4.46 19.23
CA PHE A 170 -15.56 5.07 18.42
C PHE A 170 -15.98 5.15 16.94
N ASP A 171 -16.36 4.03 16.32
CA ASP A 171 -16.87 3.99 14.94
C ASP A 171 -17.98 5.02 14.73
N ARG A 172 -18.97 5.06 15.63
CA ARG A 172 -20.11 5.99 15.52
C ARG A 172 -19.67 7.44 15.58
N PHE A 173 -18.79 7.78 16.52
CA PHE A 173 -18.29 9.13 16.67
C PHE A 173 -17.39 9.55 15.50
N LEU A 174 -16.47 8.67 15.10
CA LEU A 174 -15.61 8.87 13.95
C LEU A 174 -16.44 9.10 12.69
N GLU A 175 -17.44 8.26 12.41
CA GLU A 175 -18.32 8.41 11.24
C GLU A 175 -19.08 9.72 11.26
N ARG A 176 -19.58 10.14 12.42
CA ARG A 176 -20.24 11.43 12.57
C ARG A 176 -19.30 12.60 12.29
N LEU A 177 -18.07 12.58 12.83
CA LEU A 177 -17.07 13.61 12.54
C LEU A 177 -16.69 13.62 11.06
N LYS A 178 -16.39 12.46 10.49
CA LYS A 178 -16.03 12.30 9.08
C LYS A 178 -17.10 12.88 8.16
N ARG A 179 -18.38 12.61 8.44
CA ARG A 179 -19.51 13.18 7.69
C ARG A 179 -19.66 14.68 7.90
N ALA A 180 -19.51 15.17 9.13
CA ALA A 180 -19.69 16.59 9.45
C ALA A 180 -18.62 17.47 8.79
N PHE A 181 -17.38 16.98 8.71
CA PHE A 181 -16.26 17.73 8.14
C PHE A 181 -15.88 17.29 6.72
N ASN A 182 -16.54 16.26 6.18
CA ASN A 182 -16.23 15.65 4.89
C ASN A 182 -14.76 15.24 4.77
N VAL A 183 -14.29 14.49 5.77
CA VAL A 183 -12.89 14.08 5.93
C VAL A 183 -12.73 12.57 6.05
N ALA A 184 -11.53 12.09 5.75
CA ALA A 184 -11.09 10.73 6.06
C ALA A 184 -9.76 10.71 6.82
N LEU A 185 -9.54 9.65 7.57
CA LEU A 185 -8.27 9.34 8.22
C LEU A 185 -7.34 8.63 7.24
N ARG A 186 -6.05 8.97 7.26
CA ARG A 186 -5.07 8.34 6.38
C ARG A 186 -5.07 6.81 6.51
N GLU A 187 -5.02 6.30 7.75
CA GLU A 187 -4.90 4.86 8.04
C GLU A 187 -6.13 4.04 7.61
N GLU A 188 -7.28 4.68 7.37
CA GLU A 188 -8.50 3.96 6.95
C GLU A 188 -8.55 3.71 5.44
N LEU A 189 -7.72 4.40 4.66
CA LEU A 189 -7.78 4.38 3.18
C LEU A 189 -7.52 2.99 2.60
N VAL A 190 -6.61 2.21 3.23
CA VAL A 190 -6.30 0.85 2.80
C VAL A 190 -7.51 -0.06 3.00
N VAL A 191 -8.16 -0.01 4.17
CA VAL A 191 -9.34 -0.82 4.46
C VAL A 191 -10.55 -0.40 3.63
N ARG A 192 -10.73 0.90 3.39
CA ARG A 192 -11.78 1.38 2.48
C ARG A 192 -11.57 0.87 1.07
N TYR A 193 -10.32 0.85 0.59
CA TYR A 193 -10.03 0.30 -0.73
C TYR A 193 -10.23 -1.22 -0.76
N GLN A 194 -9.87 -1.96 0.28
CA GLN A 194 -10.21 -3.38 0.39
C GLN A 194 -11.73 -3.61 0.31
N THR A 195 -12.50 -2.84 1.07
CA THR A 195 -13.98 -2.93 1.09
C THR A 195 -14.53 -2.67 -0.31
N PHE A 196 -14.07 -1.62 -0.98
CA PHE A 196 -14.41 -1.33 -2.37
C PHE A 196 -14.10 -2.51 -3.31
N LEU A 197 -12.94 -3.17 -3.16
CA LEU A 197 -12.59 -4.36 -3.95
C LEU A 197 -13.45 -5.58 -3.61
N GLU A 198 -13.88 -5.74 -2.35
CA GLU A 198 -14.80 -6.80 -1.91
C GLU A 198 -16.21 -6.59 -2.48
N GLU A 199 -16.62 -5.33 -2.65
CA GLU A 199 -17.90 -4.93 -3.25
C GLU A 199 -17.92 -4.98 -4.80
N GLY A 200 -16.84 -5.50 -5.42
CA GLY A 200 -16.74 -5.67 -6.87
C GLY A 200 -15.97 -4.56 -7.59
N GLY A 201 -15.35 -3.64 -6.85
CA GLY A 201 -14.39 -2.69 -7.40
C GLY A 201 -13.20 -3.36 -8.07
N GLU A 202 -12.65 -2.72 -9.11
CA GLU A 202 -11.54 -3.28 -9.88
C GLU A 202 -10.19 -2.68 -9.48
N THR A 203 -9.15 -3.53 -9.50
CA THR A 203 -7.75 -3.08 -9.44
C THR A 203 -7.27 -2.62 -10.82
N PRO A 204 -6.27 -1.73 -10.91
CA PRO A 204 -5.73 -1.31 -12.21
C PRO A 204 -5.05 -2.49 -12.92
N ALA A 205 -5.15 -2.50 -14.24
CA ALA A 205 -4.46 -3.47 -15.08
C ALA A 205 -3.02 -3.02 -15.33
N LEU A 206 -2.08 -3.55 -14.55
CA LEU A 206 -0.66 -3.18 -14.63
C LEU A 206 0.14 -4.26 -15.38
N ALA A 207 1.16 -3.84 -16.11
CA ALA A 207 2.21 -4.71 -16.62
C ALA A 207 3.25 -5.00 -15.53
N HIS A 208 3.56 -3.99 -14.71
CA HIS A 208 4.55 -4.09 -13.65
C HIS A 208 4.09 -3.41 -12.36
N LEU A 209 4.21 -4.14 -11.24
CA LEU A 209 4.09 -3.61 -9.89
C LEU A 209 5.46 -3.70 -9.21
N VAL A 210 5.94 -2.58 -8.68
CA VAL A 210 7.18 -2.49 -7.91
C VAL A 210 6.83 -2.00 -6.52
N VAL A 211 7.26 -2.73 -5.48
CA VAL A 211 7.00 -2.37 -4.08
C VAL A 211 8.34 -2.34 -3.34
N ASP A 212 8.70 -1.16 -2.82
CA ASP A 212 9.84 -0.97 -1.94
C ASP A 212 9.42 -1.14 -0.47
N GLU A 213 10.37 -1.53 0.39
CA GLU A 213 10.16 -1.75 1.83
C GLU A 213 8.98 -2.69 2.15
N TYR A 214 8.81 -3.74 1.34
CA TYR A 214 7.73 -4.73 1.50
C TYR A 214 7.68 -5.35 2.91
N GLN A 215 8.82 -5.45 3.60
CA GLN A 215 8.87 -6.01 4.96
C GLN A 215 8.18 -5.15 6.02
N ASP A 216 7.95 -3.87 5.74
CA ASP A 216 7.35 -2.92 6.68
C ASP A 216 5.82 -2.81 6.51
N LEU A 217 5.25 -3.54 5.54
CA LEU A 217 3.81 -3.58 5.30
C LEU A 217 3.07 -4.40 6.36
N ASN A 218 1.91 -3.91 6.79
CA ASN A 218 0.99 -4.69 7.62
C ASN A 218 0.15 -5.67 6.79
N ARG A 219 -0.71 -6.45 7.47
CA ARG A 219 -1.50 -7.52 6.83
C ARG A 219 -2.48 -6.97 5.80
N ALA A 220 -3.26 -5.94 6.15
CA ALA A 220 -4.20 -5.32 5.23
C ALA A 220 -3.51 -4.72 3.99
N GLU A 221 -2.35 -4.11 4.18
CA GLU A 221 -1.53 -3.58 3.09
C GLU A 221 -1.03 -4.68 2.14
N CYS A 222 -0.52 -5.78 2.69
CA CYS A 222 -0.13 -6.95 1.90
C CYS A 222 -1.31 -7.50 1.08
N ASP A 223 -2.50 -7.62 1.67
CA ASP A 223 -3.68 -8.15 0.97
C ASP A 223 -4.08 -7.26 -0.24
N VAL A 224 -3.93 -5.94 -0.12
CA VAL A 224 -4.16 -5.02 -1.26
C VAL A 224 -3.12 -5.24 -2.36
N ILE A 225 -1.83 -5.35 -2.00
CA ILE A 225 -0.75 -5.63 -2.95
C ILE A 225 -0.97 -6.96 -3.68
N ASP A 226 -1.39 -8.00 -2.97
CA ASP A 226 -1.66 -9.32 -3.54
C ASP A 226 -2.82 -9.27 -4.55
N ARG A 227 -3.90 -8.54 -4.24
CA ARG A 227 -5.03 -8.35 -5.16
C ARG A 227 -4.64 -7.59 -6.43
N ILE A 228 -3.80 -6.56 -6.32
CA ILE A 228 -3.28 -5.82 -7.48
C ILE A 228 -2.38 -6.73 -8.33
N SER A 229 -1.51 -7.50 -7.68
CA SER A 229 -0.59 -8.43 -8.33
C SER A 229 -1.32 -9.51 -9.12
N ALA A 230 -2.36 -10.12 -8.55
CA ALA A 230 -3.14 -11.17 -9.20
C ALA A 230 -3.82 -10.73 -10.50
N ARG A 231 -4.35 -9.49 -10.53
CA ARG A 231 -4.93 -8.93 -11.77
C ARG A 231 -3.86 -8.60 -12.80
N SER A 232 -2.70 -8.12 -12.36
CA SER A 232 -1.55 -7.82 -13.23
C SER A 232 -1.03 -9.08 -13.94
N GLU A 233 -0.94 -10.21 -13.21
CA GLU A 233 -0.59 -11.51 -13.80
C GLU A 233 -1.62 -11.98 -14.83
N SER A 234 -2.91 -11.79 -14.53
CA SER A 234 -4.01 -12.16 -15.43
C SER A 234 -4.00 -11.28 -16.69
N HIS A 235 -3.75 -9.98 -16.54
CA HIS A 235 -3.65 -9.04 -17.66
C HIS A 235 -2.48 -9.39 -18.59
N CYS A 236 -1.29 -9.67 -18.03
CA CYS A 236 -0.13 -10.13 -18.78
C CYS A 236 -0.36 -11.44 -19.54
N ARG A 237 -1.29 -12.30 -19.10
CA ARG A 237 -1.68 -13.52 -19.82
C ARG A 237 -2.65 -13.25 -20.97
N SER A 238 -3.52 -12.25 -20.84
CA SER A 238 -4.57 -11.91 -21.82
C SER A 238 -4.08 -11.14 -23.06
N ARG A 239 -2.99 -10.38 -22.95
CA ARG A 239 -2.39 -9.65 -24.09
C ARG A 239 -1.49 -10.53 -24.99
N ARG A 240 -1.80 -11.84 -25.10
CA ARG A 240 -1.07 -12.79 -25.95
C ARG A 240 -1.86 -13.15 -27.20
#